data_AF-A0A834IQH3-F1
#
_entry.id   AF-A0A834IQH3-F1
#
_cell.length_a   1.000
_cell.length_b   1.000
_cell.length_c   1.000
_cell.angle_alpha   90.00
_cell.angle_beta   90.00
_cell.angle_gamma   90.00
#
_symmetry.space_group_name_H-M   'P 1'
#
loop_
_entity.id
_entity.type
_entity.pdbx_description
1 polymer ?
#
loop_
_entity_poly.entity_id
_entity_poly.type
_entity_poly.pdbx_seq_one_letter_code
_entity_poly.pdbx_strand_id
1 'polypeptide(L)'
;MLKEPRFVELRDDLLIMLINEGFECEYYQNIFHIRDREKRIKLLMNNMKNWPLEFCAKSIKHEISLFDAEETEVADELKWCLRHIENSKIVMDALGVLSWTNLYKMCSVNLLQVVGTLLFAQKVSVLIEFLDLNDIDLESLTCVSGKFLLEAFELVPG
;
A
#
# COMPACT_ATOMS: atom_id res chain seq x y z
N MET A 1 27.64 8.45 -26.66
CA MET A 1 27.95 9.52 -25.68
C MET A 1 27.39 9.12 -24.33
N LEU A 2 28.24 8.78 -23.37
CA LEU A 2 27.83 8.68 -21.97
C LEU A 2 27.52 10.12 -21.52
N LYS A 3 26.26 10.44 -21.22
CA LYS A 3 25.89 11.73 -20.61
C LYS A 3 26.65 11.83 -19.28
N GLU A 4 27.27 12.97 -18.99
CA GLU A 4 28.10 13.11 -17.77
C GLU A 4 27.26 12.71 -16.54
N PRO A 5 27.82 11.95 -15.58
CA PRO A 5 27.08 11.47 -14.39
C PRO A 5 26.31 12.58 -13.67
N ARG A 6 26.87 13.78 -13.61
CA ARG A 6 26.24 14.98 -13.04
C ARG A 6 24.93 15.38 -13.72
N PHE A 7 24.80 15.18 -15.03
CA PHE A 7 23.55 15.43 -15.75
C PHE A 7 22.48 14.40 -15.41
N VAL A 8 22.87 13.15 -15.12
CA VAL A 8 21.92 12.10 -14.71
C VAL A 8 21.38 12.39 -13.33
N GLU A 9 22.26 12.77 -12.40
CA GLU A 9 21.89 13.12 -11.03
C GLU A 9 20.96 14.35 -10.99
N LEU A 10 21.34 15.44 -11.66
CA LEU A 10 20.52 16.64 -11.74
C LEU A 10 19.14 16.37 -12.33
N ARG A 11 19.06 15.52 -13.36
CA ARG A 11 17.80 15.12 -13.96
C ARG A 11 16.93 14.34 -12.97
N ASP A 12 17.50 13.40 -12.25
CA ASP A 12 16.75 12.59 -11.27
C ASP A 12 16.20 13.48 -10.15
N ASP A 13 16.99 14.45 -9.67
CA ASP A 13 16.55 15.41 -8.65
C ASP A 13 15.42 16.33 -9.16
N LEU A 14 15.52 16.81 -10.39
CA LEU A 14 14.45 17.61 -11.02
C LEU A 14 13.16 16.80 -11.18
N LEU A 15 13.26 15.53 -11.59
CA LEU A 15 12.09 14.65 -11.71
C LEU A 15 11.44 14.41 -10.34
N ILE A 16 12.23 14.19 -9.29
CA ILE A 16 11.73 14.03 -7.92
C ILE A 16 10.98 15.28 -7.47
N MET A 17 11.52 16.46 -7.74
CA MET A 17 10.87 17.74 -7.41
C MET A 17 9.52 17.87 -8.13
N LEU A 18 9.49 17.65 -9.46
CA LEU A 18 8.25 17.72 -10.25
C LEU A 18 7.18 16.73 -9.77
N ILE A 19 7.59 15.53 -9.39
CA ILE A 19 6.71 14.51 -8.82
C ILE A 19 6.13 14.97 -7.49
N ASN A 20 6.95 15.49 -6.57
CA ASN A 20 6.47 15.92 -5.26
C ASN A 20 5.59 17.18 -5.33
N GLU A 21 5.85 18.06 -6.29
CA GLU A 21 5.02 19.26 -6.51
C GLU A 21 3.69 18.95 -7.22
N GLY A 22 3.53 17.73 -7.75
CA GLY A 22 2.33 17.34 -8.49
C GLY A 22 2.11 18.22 -9.72
N PHE A 23 3.20 18.63 -10.38
CA PHE A 23 3.19 19.70 -11.39
C PHE A 23 2.30 19.39 -12.60
N GLU A 24 2.12 18.11 -12.94
CA GLU A 24 1.33 17.65 -14.09
C GLU A 24 0.31 16.56 -13.71
N CYS A 25 -0.67 16.32 -14.58
CA CYS A 25 -1.51 15.13 -14.45
C CYS A 25 -0.65 13.86 -14.56
N GLU A 26 -0.99 12.85 -13.76
CA GLU A 26 -0.25 11.58 -13.70
C GLU A 26 1.25 11.75 -13.42
N TYR A 27 1.63 12.85 -12.72
CA TYR A 27 3.02 13.18 -12.38
C TYR A 27 3.83 12.01 -11.84
N TYR A 28 3.19 11.08 -11.10
CA TYR A 28 3.78 9.88 -10.53
C TYR A 28 4.44 8.97 -11.58
N GLN A 29 4.00 9.00 -12.84
CA GLN A 29 4.57 8.18 -13.91
C GLN A 29 6.03 8.53 -14.22
N ASN A 30 6.44 9.77 -13.93
CA ASN A 30 7.81 10.23 -14.13
C ASN A 30 8.84 9.44 -13.29
N ILE A 31 8.39 8.68 -12.29
CA ILE A 31 9.26 7.82 -11.48
C ILE A 31 10.07 6.83 -12.33
N PHE A 32 9.53 6.34 -13.45
CA PHE A 32 10.21 5.39 -14.34
C PHE A 32 11.37 6.02 -15.12
N HIS A 33 11.51 7.35 -15.11
CA HIS A 33 12.62 8.05 -15.74
C HIS A 33 13.81 8.28 -14.80
N ILE A 34 13.60 8.13 -13.48
CA ILE A 34 14.64 8.21 -12.44
C ILE A 34 15.53 6.97 -12.57
N ARG A 35 16.84 7.19 -12.78
CA ARG A 35 17.80 6.09 -12.95
C ARG A 35 18.30 5.57 -11.62
N ASP A 36 18.53 6.47 -10.67
CA ASP A 36 18.91 6.12 -9.31
C ASP A 36 17.82 5.27 -8.66
N ARG A 37 18.15 4.01 -8.38
CA ARG A 37 17.22 3.03 -7.81
C ARG A 37 16.81 3.37 -6.39
N GLU A 38 17.75 3.81 -5.56
CA GLU A 38 17.46 4.13 -4.16
C GLU A 38 16.52 5.33 -4.07
N LYS A 39 16.79 6.38 -4.85
CA LYS A 39 15.89 7.55 -4.94
C LYS A 39 14.51 7.14 -5.44
N ARG A 40 14.44 6.26 -6.44
CA ARG A 40 13.19 5.77 -7.01
C ARG A 40 12.36 4.98 -6.00
N ILE A 41 12.96 4.00 -5.32
CA ILE A 41 12.30 3.20 -4.28
C ILE A 41 11.82 4.09 -3.14
N LYS A 42 12.70 4.98 -2.63
CA LYS A 42 12.34 5.91 -1.55
C LYS A 42 11.15 6.79 -1.93
N LEU A 43 11.14 7.31 -3.16
CA LEU A 43 10.04 8.14 -3.66
C LEU A 43 8.73 7.36 -3.75
N LEU A 44 8.79 6.13 -4.25
CA LEU A 44 7.64 5.22 -4.35
C LEU A 44 7.05 4.96 -2.96
N MET A 45 7.88 4.57 -2.01
CA MET A 45 7.47 4.25 -0.64
C MET A 45 6.84 5.44 0.07
N ASN A 46 7.44 6.62 -0.04
CA ASN A 46 6.93 7.84 0.59
C ASN A 46 5.57 8.28 0.04
N ASN A 47 5.22 7.88 -1.19
CA ASN A 47 4.02 8.35 -1.86
C ASN A 47 2.93 7.28 -2.06
N MET A 48 3.13 6.05 -1.60
CA MET A 48 2.16 4.96 -1.81
C MET A 48 0.73 5.32 -1.37
N LYS A 49 0.56 6.10 -0.30
CA LYS A 49 -0.76 6.49 0.21
C LYS A 49 -1.48 7.53 -0.67
N ASN A 50 -0.74 8.22 -1.54
CA ASN A 50 -1.21 9.34 -2.35
C ASN A 50 -1.39 8.98 -3.83
N TRP A 51 -0.70 7.93 -4.30
CA TRP A 51 -0.74 7.51 -5.69
C TRP A 51 -1.79 6.43 -5.96
N PRO A 52 -2.19 6.24 -7.22
CA PRO A 52 -3.16 5.20 -7.56
C PRO A 52 -2.67 3.79 -7.18
N LEU A 53 -3.56 3.00 -6.58
CA LEU A 53 -3.26 1.65 -6.08
C LEU A 53 -2.61 0.75 -7.14
N GLU A 54 -3.24 0.68 -8.32
CA GLU A 54 -2.74 -0.14 -9.42
C GLU A 54 -1.36 0.32 -9.92
N PHE A 55 -1.12 1.64 -9.88
CA PHE A 55 0.18 2.18 -10.25
C PHE A 55 1.27 1.78 -9.25
N CYS A 56 1.00 1.92 -7.95
CA CYS A 56 1.93 1.51 -6.90
C CYS A 56 2.20 0.00 -6.95
N ALA A 57 1.16 -0.83 -7.08
CA ALA A 57 1.31 -2.28 -7.20
C ALA A 57 2.23 -2.66 -8.37
N LYS A 58 2.00 -2.06 -9.54
CA LYS A 58 2.81 -2.29 -10.74
C LYS A 58 4.26 -1.83 -10.55
N SER A 59 4.46 -0.66 -9.97
CA SER A 59 5.79 -0.07 -9.75
C SER A 59 6.61 -0.90 -8.76
N ILE A 60 5.99 -1.36 -7.66
CA ILE A 60 6.65 -2.23 -6.68
C ILE A 60 7.00 -3.58 -7.30
N LYS A 61 6.07 -4.22 -8.03
CA LYS A 61 6.35 -5.47 -8.75
C LYS A 61 7.52 -5.32 -9.72
N HIS A 62 7.59 -4.19 -10.42
CA HIS A 62 8.72 -3.87 -11.29
C HIS A 62 10.03 -3.76 -10.49
N GLU A 63 10.07 -3.00 -9.40
CA GLU A 63 11.29 -2.87 -8.60
C GLU A 63 11.76 -4.21 -8.03
N ILE A 64 10.83 -5.02 -7.49
CA ILE A 64 11.11 -6.37 -6.99
C ILE A 64 11.73 -7.24 -8.10
N SER A 65 11.19 -7.19 -9.32
CA SER A 65 11.69 -8.00 -10.45
C SER A 65 13.12 -7.67 -10.88
N LEU A 66 13.65 -6.52 -10.47
CA LEU A 66 15.00 -6.07 -10.78
C LEU A 66 16.00 -6.47 -9.68
N PHE A 67 15.58 -7.05 -8.55
CA PHE A 67 16.50 -7.56 -7.53
C PHE A 67 16.99 -8.95 -7.96
N ASP A 68 18.29 -9.17 -7.84
CA ASP A 68 18.87 -10.51 -7.99
C ASP A 68 18.48 -11.38 -6.77
N ALA A 69 18.72 -12.69 -6.84
CA ALA A 69 18.27 -13.68 -5.86
C ALA A 69 18.79 -13.48 -4.41
N GLU A 70 19.63 -12.47 -4.17
CA GLU A 70 20.05 -12.06 -2.83
C GLU A 70 18.93 -11.24 -2.18
N GLU A 71 18.33 -11.81 -1.13
CA GLU A 71 17.31 -11.15 -0.30
C GLU A 71 17.93 -9.96 0.44
N THR A 72 17.79 -8.78 -0.15
CA THR A 72 18.12 -7.51 0.53
C THR A 72 16.94 -7.08 1.40
N GLU A 73 17.23 -6.43 2.53
CA GLU A 73 16.21 -5.85 3.44
C GLU A 73 15.20 -4.97 2.68
N VAL A 74 15.67 -4.22 1.68
CA VAL A 74 14.85 -3.38 0.79
C VAL A 74 13.88 -4.22 -0.06
N ALA A 75 14.31 -5.38 -0.56
CA ALA A 75 13.44 -6.27 -1.32
C ALA A 75 12.31 -6.83 -0.43
N ASP A 76 12.60 -7.17 0.82
CA ASP A 76 11.59 -7.64 1.77
C ASP A 76 10.62 -6.53 2.19
N GLU A 77 11.12 -5.32 2.37
CA GLU A 77 10.28 -4.13 2.60
C GLU A 77 9.33 -3.87 1.42
N LEU A 78 9.81 -3.98 0.18
CA LEU A 78 8.98 -3.89 -1.02
C LEU A 78 7.95 -5.02 -1.11
N LYS A 79 8.32 -6.27 -0.78
CA LYS A 79 7.37 -7.41 -0.72
C LYS A 79 6.30 -7.17 0.35
N TRP A 80 6.66 -6.62 1.50
CA TRP A 80 5.72 -6.25 2.55
C TRP A 80 4.75 -5.16 2.06
N CYS A 81 5.27 -4.11 1.43
CA CYS A 81 4.45 -3.05 0.84
C CYS A 81 3.49 -3.59 -0.22
N LEU A 82 3.94 -4.52 -1.06
CA LEU A 82 3.08 -5.15 -2.06
C LEU A 82 1.93 -5.95 -1.42
N ARG A 83 2.20 -6.74 -0.38
CA ARG A 83 1.14 -7.43 0.38
C ARG A 83 0.14 -6.46 0.97
N HIS A 84 0.62 -5.34 1.53
CA HIS A 84 -0.26 -4.29 2.04
C HIS A 84 -1.19 -3.73 0.95
N ILE A 85 -0.68 -3.52 -0.26
CA ILE A 85 -1.48 -3.05 -1.41
C ILE A 85 -2.54 -4.08 -1.79
N GLU A 86 -2.15 -5.34 -1.91
CA GLU A 86 -3.04 -6.42 -2.33
C GLU A 86 -4.17 -6.63 -1.31
N ASN A 87 -3.89 -6.54 -0.01
CA ASN A 87 -4.93 -6.55 1.02
C ASN A 87 -5.80 -5.31 0.99
N SER A 88 -5.20 -4.13 0.83
CA SER A 88 -5.96 -2.88 0.71
C SER A 88 -7.00 -2.97 -0.41
N LYS A 89 -6.66 -3.62 -1.52
CA LYS A 89 -7.59 -3.87 -2.62
C LYS A 89 -8.75 -4.80 -2.22
N ILE A 90 -8.46 -5.90 -1.54
CA ILE A 90 -9.51 -6.83 -1.07
C ILE A 90 -10.45 -6.13 -0.06
N VAL A 91 -9.89 -5.32 0.84
CA VAL A 91 -10.67 -4.52 1.79
C VAL A 91 -11.51 -3.48 1.06
N MET A 92 -10.94 -2.76 0.09
CA MET A 92 -11.69 -1.80 -0.75
C MET A 92 -12.88 -2.45 -1.44
N ASP A 93 -12.68 -3.64 -2.03
CA ASP A 93 -13.75 -4.38 -2.70
C ASP A 93 -14.85 -4.79 -1.71
N ALA A 94 -14.48 -5.24 -0.50
CA ALA A 94 -15.43 -5.60 0.55
C ALA A 94 -16.22 -4.40 1.10
N LEU A 95 -15.59 -3.22 1.17
CA LEU A 95 -16.21 -1.99 1.64
C LEU A 95 -16.94 -1.20 0.54
N GLY A 96 -16.79 -1.59 -0.74
CA GLY A 96 -17.30 -0.82 -1.88
C GLY A 96 -16.61 0.54 -2.04
N VAL A 97 -15.35 0.66 -1.61
CA VAL A 97 -14.59 1.92 -1.65
C VAL A 97 -13.80 2.01 -2.95
N LEU A 98 -14.02 3.07 -3.72
CA LEU A 98 -13.44 3.22 -5.07
C LEU A 98 -12.02 3.80 -5.12
N SER A 99 -11.52 4.37 -4.01
CA SER A 99 -10.18 4.96 -3.98
C SER A 99 -9.40 4.59 -2.73
N TRP A 100 -8.11 4.39 -2.91
CA TRP A 100 -7.22 3.98 -1.83
C TRP A 100 -7.08 5.05 -0.75
N THR A 101 -7.06 6.33 -1.15
CA THR A 101 -7.11 7.45 -0.22
C THR A 101 -8.39 7.44 0.64
N ASN A 102 -9.53 7.06 0.07
CA ASN A 102 -10.78 6.94 0.83
C ASN A 102 -10.74 5.77 1.81
N LEU A 103 -10.06 4.66 1.46
CA LEU A 103 -9.82 3.57 2.40
C LEU A 103 -9.05 4.09 3.63
N TYR A 104 -7.90 4.76 3.45
CA TYR A 104 -7.13 5.29 4.58
C TYR A 104 -7.92 6.29 5.45
N LYS A 105 -8.73 7.14 4.83
CA LYS A 105 -9.64 8.04 5.57
C LYS A 105 -10.69 7.26 6.35
N MET A 106 -11.25 6.22 5.76
CA MET A 106 -12.26 5.38 6.42
C MET A 106 -11.65 4.59 7.58
N CYS A 107 -10.43 4.07 7.43
CA CYS A 107 -9.69 3.37 8.49
C CYS A 107 -9.32 4.30 9.65
N SER A 108 -8.99 5.57 9.38
CA SER A 108 -8.64 6.54 10.43
C SER A 108 -9.84 7.12 11.18
N VAL A 109 -11.03 7.12 10.59
CA VAL A 109 -12.23 7.73 11.17
C VAL A 109 -13.24 6.70 11.70
N ASN A 110 -13.41 5.58 10.98
CA ASN A 110 -14.47 4.59 11.22
C ASN A 110 -13.92 3.16 11.25
N LEU A 111 -12.87 2.93 12.02
CA LEU A 111 -12.21 1.62 12.13
C LEU A 111 -13.19 0.49 12.46
N LEU A 112 -14.11 0.71 13.41
CA LEU A 112 -15.11 -0.29 13.82
C LEU A 112 -16.05 -0.68 12.67
N GLN A 113 -16.37 0.26 11.77
CA GLN A 113 -17.18 -0.03 10.59
C GLN A 113 -16.40 -0.93 9.62
N VAL A 114 -15.11 -0.67 9.42
CA VAL A 114 -14.24 -1.50 8.56
C VAL A 114 -14.17 -2.93 9.10
N VAL A 115 -13.88 -3.08 10.39
CA VAL A 115 -13.82 -4.38 11.07
C VAL A 115 -15.16 -5.10 10.97
N GLY A 116 -16.27 -4.41 11.24
CA GLY A 116 -17.61 -4.97 11.15
C GLY A 116 -17.96 -5.46 9.74
N THR A 117 -17.63 -4.70 8.70
CA THR A 117 -17.89 -5.12 7.32
C THR A 117 -17.03 -6.30 6.90
N LEU A 118 -15.74 -6.34 7.30
CA LEU A 118 -14.86 -7.48 6.99
C LEU A 118 -15.31 -8.76 7.68
N LEU A 119 -15.77 -8.67 8.93
CA LEU A 119 -16.38 -9.79 9.67
C LEU A 119 -17.67 -10.27 9.01
N PHE A 120 -18.57 -9.36 8.62
CA PHE A 120 -19.81 -9.71 7.93
C PHE A 120 -19.56 -10.36 6.57
N ALA A 121 -18.54 -9.91 5.84
CA ALA A 121 -18.12 -10.48 4.56
C ALA A 121 -17.37 -11.82 4.71
N GLN A 122 -17.22 -12.35 5.93
CA GLN A 122 -16.48 -13.57 6.27
C GLN A 122 -15.03 -13.55 5.76
N LYS A 123 -14.43 -12.36 5.68
CA LYS A 123 -13.04 -12.17 5.24
C LYS A 123 -12.09 -12.20 6.44
N VAL A 124 -12.15 -13.27 7.24
CA VAL A 124 -11.41 -13.38 8.51
C VAL A 124 -9.90 -13.29 8.31
N SER A 125 -9.34 -13.93 7.27
CA SER A 125 -7.91 -13.83 6.96
C SER A 125 -7.49 -12.40 6.60
N VAL A 126 -8.29 -11.71 5.79
CA VAL A 126 -8.06 -10.32 5.40
C VAL A 126 -8.20 -9.39 6.60
N LEU A 127 -9.11 -9.68 7.52
CA LEU A 127 -9.25 -8.93 8.76
C LEU A 127 -8.00 -9.06 9.63
N ILE A 128 -7.51 -10.28 9.84
CA ILE A 128 -6.27 -10.51 10.63
C ILE A 128 -5.11 -9.74 9.99
N GLU A 129 -4.93 -9.90 8.69
CA GLU A 129 -3.85 -9.22 7.97
C GLU A 129 -4.04 -7.69 7.96
N PHE A 130 -5.27 -7.20 7.91
CA PHE A 130 -5.58 -5.78 8.04
C PHE A 130 -5.25 -5.23 9.44
N LEU A 131 -5.54 -5.97 10.51
CA LEU A 131 -5.21 -5.59 11.88
C LEU A 131 -3.70 -5.54 12.08
N ASP A 132 -2.98 -6.56 11.61
CA ASP A 132 -1.52 -6.64 11.69
C ASP A 132 -0.85 -5.52 10.88
N LEU A 133 -1.33 -5.22 9.67
CA LEU A 133 -0.74 -4.21 8.79
C LEU A 133 -0.95 -2.76 9.25
N ASN A 134 -1.99 -2.51 10.05
CA ASN A 134 -2.33 -1.17 10.51
C ASN A 134 -1.97 -0.94 11.99
N ASP A 135 -1.23 -1.88 12.61
CA ASP A 135 -0.87 -1.85 14.04
C ASP A 135 -2.09 -1.57 14.94
N ILE A 136 -3.23 -2.15 14.61
CA ILE A 136 -4.47 -1.93 15.36
C ILE A 136 -4.39 -2.74 16.65
N ASP A 137 -4.34 -2.03 17.78
CA ASP A 137 -4.35 -2.66 19.10
C ASP A 137 -5.61 -3.51 19.29
N LEU A 138 -5.44 -4.69 19.88
CA LEU A 138 -6.50 -5.63 20.23
C LEU A 138 -7.53 -4.99 21.16
N GLU A 139 -7.14 -3.98 21.94
CA GLU A 139 -8.08 -3.18 22.74
C GLU A 139 -9.13 -2.47 21.87
N SER A 140 -8.78 -2.08 20.64
CA SER A 140 -9.73 -1.47 19.69
C SER A 140 -10.83 -2.44 19.24
N LEU A 141 -10.60 -3.75 19.37
CA LEU A 141 -11.58 -4.80 19.07
C LEU A 141 -12.54 -5.06 20.25
N THR A 142 -12.26 -4.55 21.45
CA THR A 142 -13.16 -4.73 22.63
C THR A 142 -14.50 -4.01 22.46
N CYS A 143 -14.56 -3.03 21.56
CA CYS A 143 -15.79 -2.35 21.17
C CYS A 143 -16.65 -3.17 20.20
N VAL A 144 -16.15 -4.31 19.71
CA VAL A 144 -16.90 -5.25 18.89
C VAL A 144 -17.64 -6.20 19.83
N SER A 145 -18.96 -6.30 19.65
CA SER A 145 -19.82 -7.21 20.42
C SER A 145 -19.29 -8.64 20.40
N GLY A 146 -19.10 -9.25 21.59
CA GLY A 146 -18.69 -10.65 21.68
C GLY A 146 -19.67 -11.61 20.98
N LYS A 147 -20.97 -11.27 20.96
CA LYS A 147 -21.98 -12.01 20.19
C LYS A 147 -21.74 -11.92 18.68
N PHE A 148 -21.32 -10.76 18.19
CA PHE A 148 -21.00 -10.56 16.78
C PHE A 148 -19.73 -11.33 16.38
N LEU A 149 -18.71 -11.37 17.26
CA LEU A 149 -17.53 -12.20 17.04
C LEU A 149 -17.91 -13.68 16.99
N LEU A 150 -18.69 -14.17 17.96
CA LEU A 150 -19.17 -15.56 17.98
C LEU A 150 -19.94 -15.91 16.71
N GLU A 151 -20.90 -15.08 16.29
CA GLU A 151 -21.64 -15.30 15.03
C GLU A 151 -20.72 -15.28 13.80
N ALA A 152 -19.74 -14.38 13.73
CA ALA A 152 -18.81 -14.28 12.61
C ALA A 152 -17.82 -15.46 12.55
N PHE A 153 -17.37 -15.98 13.69
CA PHE A 153 -16.44 -17.11 13.76
C PHE A 153 -17.15 -18.49 13.71
N GLU A 154 -18.40 -18.60 14.16
CA GLU A 154 -19.20 -19.84 14.07
C GLU A 154 -19.85 -20.03 12.68
N LEU A 155 -19.94 -18.98 11.87
CA LEU A 155 -20.44 -19.05 10.48
C LEU A 155 -19.40 -19.57 9.48
N VAL A 156 -18.15 -19.83 9.88
CA VAL A 156 -17.12 -20.42 9.02
C VAL A 156 -17.26 -21.95 9.09
N PRO A 157 -17.78 -22.64 8.05
CA PRO A 157 -17.70 -24.09 8.01
C PRO A 157 -16.25 -24.46 7.78
N GLY A 158 -15.70 -25.34 8.64
CA GLY A 158 -14.35 -25.90 8.48
C GLY A 158 -14.16 -26.68 7.20
#